data_AF-A0A181ZD41-F1
#
_entry.id   AF-A0A181ZD41-F1
#
_cell.length_a   1.000
_cell.length_b   1.000
_cell.length_c   1.000
_cell.angle_alpha   90.00
_cell.angle_beta   90.00
_cell.angle_gamma   90.00
#
_symmetry.space_group_name_H-M   'P 1'
#
loop_
_entity.id
_entity.type
_entity.pdbx_description
1 polymer ?
#
loop_
_entity_poly.entity_id
_entity_poly.type
_entity_poly.pdbx_seq_one_letter_code
_entity_poly.pdbx_strand_id
1 'polypeptide(L)'
;MTDTAHATEHRHGALAFRTVRPDDPAAAPMLADLEREYDARYGDHFGEPASTEINRYPVEHFTAPLGTFVLLYEDDRLVAGGAFKPYDDDTIELKRIWTAPEARGRGLAGVVVEELEAEAGRRGFGRVYLTTGPRQPEAVRLYTRLGYTPLYDVTKSSEEVGIHPFEKTIRTDGAEPTRASSPTDRPVIPLRHPLRWIAAAVVLVLLANLVETLFTNPSWEWPRVGKWLFSPAILTGLQLTLVATALSAVISFAGGIVVAIARLSRNPVLSSLAWGYVWLFRSVPLILVLVFLYNLGNLYPTIGIGVPFGPHVEVPTANVLGDLAIGVIGLSLSEIAYASEIVRAGVLAVDHGQHEAAQALGLPRHRQFLRIVLPQAMRSIVPAFVNQIVGLLKASSLLFYVSLLDLFGVVQNLSSTYPTDIIPLLVVATLWYLALTSAVSVVQYHVERWTSRGSVRTLPPTPLQRVRAAWRRIRTGGSAPVRSSAPAGRLVTSDNNDGRVIS
;
A
#
# COMPACT_ATOMS: atom_id res chain seq x y z
N MET A 1 -38.18 61.74 -11.15
CA MET A 1 -37.46 62.10 -9.91
C MET A 1 -37.24 60.80 -9.16
N THR A 2 -36.07 60.13 -9.24
CA THR A 2 -34.88 60.35 -8.37
C THR A 2 -35.28 60.51 -6.89
N ASP A 3 -34.73 59.81 -5.90
CA ASP A 3 -33.44 59.12 -5.79
C ASP A 3 -33.46 58.12 -4.60
N THR A 4 -32.51 57.22 -4.69
CA THR A 4 -32.05 56.10 -3.86
C THR A 4 -31.76 56.41 -2.38
N ALA A 5 -32.02 55.46 -1.49
CA ALA A 5 -31.12 55.15 -0.37
C ALA A 5 -31.33 53.71 0.14
N HIS A 6 -30.35 52.85 -0.15
CA HIS A 6 -30.16 51.56 0.49
C HIS A 6 -29.93 51.71 2.00
N ALA A 7 -30.62 50.89 2.79
CA ALA A 7 -30.12 50.43 4.08
C ALA A 7 -30.25 48.90 4.10
N THR A 8 -29.15 48.23 3.78
CA THR A 8 -28.97 46.78 3.83
C THR A 8 -28.79 46.38 5.29
N GLU A 9 -29.78 45.72 5.89
CA GLU A 9 -29.62 44.99 7.16
C GLU A 9 -29.87 43.50 6.90
N HIS A 10 -28.81 42.79 6.53
CA HIS A 10 -28.77 41.33 6.59
C HIS A 10 -28.72 40.91 8.06
N ARG A 11 -29.87 40.50 8.62
CA ARG A 11 -29.94 39.84 9.93
C ARG A 11 -29.19 38.49 9.85
N HIS A 12 -28.15 38.32 10.67
CA HIS A 12 -27.47 37.04 10.91
C HIS A 12 -28.42 36.08 11.63
N GLY A 13 -28.54 34.84 11.15
CA GLY A 13 -29.22 33.74 11.85
C GLY A 13 -28.50 33.37 13.14
N ALA A 14 -29.24 32.97 14.17
CA ALA A 14 -28.67 32.66 15.48
C ALA A 14 -28.01 31.27 15.47
N LEU A 15 -26.71 31.22 15.74
CA LEU A 15 -25.98 29.97 15.97
C LEU A 15 -26.33 29.43 17.36
N ALA A 16 -26.64 28.13 17.45
CA ALA A 16 -26.99 27.47 18.71
C ALA A 16 -26.27 26.14 18.87
N PHE A 17 -25.57 25.96 19.99
CA PHE A 17 -24.97 24.68 20.37
C PHE A 17 -25.98 23.78 21.08
N ARG A 18 -25.93 22.48 20.76
CA ARG A 18 -26.64 21.41 21.48
C ARG A 18 -25.64 20.34 21.85
N THR A 19 -25.53 20.04 23.15
CA THR A 19 -24.75 18.88 23.62
C THR A 19 -25.64 17.65 23.54
N VAL A 20 -25.19 16.63 22.83
CA VAL A 20 -25.93 15.38 22.62
C VAL A 20 -25.04 14.19 22.98
N ARG A 21 -25.62 13.00 23.05
CA ARG A 21 -24.81 11.79 23.09
C ARG A 21 -24.40 11.39 21.66
N PRO A 22 -23.23 10.75 21.45
CA PRO A 22 -22.85 10.27 20.13
C PRO A 22 -23.84 9.30 19.47
N ASP A 23 -24.65 8.58 20.26
CA ASP A 23 -25.69 7.65 19.81
C ASP A 23 -27.07 8.33 19.59
N ASP A 24 -27.17 9.64 19.79
CA ASP A 24 -28.39 10.41 19.54
C ASP A 24 -28.71 10.48 18.03
N PRO A 25 -29.97 10.27 17.61
CA PRO A 25 -30.38 10.44 16.22
C PRO A 25 -29.98 11.79 15.59
N ALA A 26 -29.86 12.85 16.39
CA ALA A 26 -29.41 14.16 15.95
C ALA A 26 -27.93 14.19 15.47
N ALA A 27 -27.08 13.29 15.98
CA ALA A 27 -25.66 13.19 15.61
C ALA A 27 -25.42 12.34 14.35
N ALA A 28 -26.38 11.49 13.97
CA ALA A 28 -26.25 10.55 12.85
C ALA A 28 -25.88 11.22 11.50
N PRO A 29 -26.45 12.38 11.11
CA PRO A 29 -26.09 13.04 9.85
C PRO A 29 -24.62 13.46 9.79
N MET A 30 -24.09 14.01 10.89
CA MET A 30 -22.68 14.41 11.00
C MET A 30 -21.75 13.21 10.96
N LEU A 31 -22.05 12.15 11.72
CA LEU A 31 -21.21 10.96 11.77
C LEU A 31 -21.16 10.24 10.41
N ALA A 32 -22.30 10.11 9.74
CA ALA A 32 -22.37 9.51 8.41
C ALA A 32 -21.61 10.33 7.35
N ASP A 33 -21.62 11.66 7.46
CA ASP A 33 -20.86 12.52 6.54
C ASP A 33 -19.36 12.51 6.83
N LEU A 34 -18.97 12.49 8.11
CA LEU A 34 -17.58 12.36 8.53
C LEU A 34 -16.97 11.02 8.06
N GLU A 35 -17.73 9.92 8.14
CA GLU A 35 -17.31 8.61 7.63
C GLU A 35 -17.04 8.65 6.12
N ARG A 36 -18.01 9.17 5.33
CA ARG A 36 -17.84 9.33 3.88
C ARG A 36 -16.62 10.17 3.52
N GLU A 37 -16.37 11.26 4.26
CA GLU A 37 -15.22 12.12 4.01
C GLU A 37 -13.89 11.43 4.32
N TYR A 38 -13.83 10.64 5.38
CA TYR A 38 -12.64 9.87 5.73
C TYR A 38 -12.35 8.78 4.70
N ASP A 39 -13.37 8.03 4.29
CA ASP A 39 -13.24 7.00 3.24
C ASP A 39 -12.80 7.60 1.91
N ALA A 40 -13.37 8.74 1.50
CA ALA A 40 -12.99 9.42 0.26
C ALA A 40 -11.54 9.93 0.28
N ARG A 41 -11.04 10.38 1.43
CA ARG A 41 -9.69 10.95 1.56
C ARG A 41 -8.60 9.92 1.77
N TYR A 42 -8.90 8.86 2.53
CA TYR A 42 -7.91 7.89 2.98
C TYR A 42 -8.11 6.50 2.42
N GLY A 43 -9.34 6.07 2.07
CA GLY A 43 -9.62 4.68 1.69
C GLY A 43 -8.97 3.70 2.68
N ASP A 44 -8.22 2.73 2.18
CA ASP A 44 -7.49 1.75 3.01
C ASP A 44 -6.12 2.23 3.51
N HIS A 45 -5.78 3.51 3.39
CA HIS A 45 -4.42 4.03 3.68
C HIS A 45 -3.93 3.74 5.11
N PHE A 46 -4.85 3.68 6.08
CA PHE A 46 -4.53 3.32 7.47
C PHE A 46 -4.88 1.87 7.83
N GLY A 47 -5.28 1.04 6.86
CA GLY A 47 -5.54 -0.39 7.04
C GLY A 47 -6.86 -0.76 7.74
N GLU A 48 -7.69 0.23 8.08
CA GLU A 48 -9.02 0.05 8.70
C GLU A 48 -10.04 1.01 8.06
N PRO A 49 -11.32 0.61 7.87
CA PRO A 49 -12.39 1.48 7.40
C PRO A 49 -12.65 2.67 8.35
N ALA A 50 -13.14 3.80 7.84
CA ALA A 50 -13.42 4.99 8.65
C ALA A 50 -14.39 4.71 9.81
N SER A 51 -15.40 3.84 9.61
CA SER A 51 -16.31 3.40 10.67
C SER A 51 -15.58 2.75 11.85
N THR A 52 -14.47 2.07 11.62
CA THR A 52 -13.70 1.42 12.70
C THR A 52 -12.96 2.46 13.54
N GLU A 53 -12.43 3.52 12.92
CA GLU A 53 -11.79 4.63 13.64
C GLU A 53 -12.81 5.45 14.43
N ILE A 54 -13.93 5.81 13.79
CA ILE A 54 -14.99 6.61 14.40
C ILE A 54 -15.63 5.91 15.60
N ASN A 55 -15.77 4.57 15.55
CA ASN A 55 -16.35 3.75 16.61
C ASN A 55 -15.32 3.07 17.52
N ARG A 56 -14.02 3.41 17.41
CA ARG A 56 -12.94 2.78 18.17
C ARG A 56 -13.09 2.93 19.68
N TYR A 57 -13.69 4.03 20.12
CA TYR A 57 -13.85 4.37 21.53
C TYR A 57 -15.31 4.30 21.96
N PRO A 58 -15.60 3.81 23.18
CA PRO A 58 -16.95 3.76 23.72
C PRO A 58 -17.61 5.15 23.76
N VAL A 59 -18.93 5.17 23.62
CA VAL A 59 -19.76 6.40 23.61
C VAL A 59 -19.56 7.20 24.90
N GLU A 60 -19.37 6.49 26.02
CA GLU A 60 -19.20 7.04 27.36
C GLU A 60 -17.99 8.00 27.48
N HIS A 61 -16.97 7.81 26.63
CA HIS A 61 -15.80 8.68 26.61
C HIS A 61 -16.09 10.09 26.06
N PHE A 62 -17.21 10.27 25.35
CA PHE A 62 -17.61 11.55 24.73
C PHE A 62 -18.86 12.14 25.41
N THR A 63 -19.29 11.57 26.53
CA THR A 63 -20.44 12.04 27.31
C THR A 63 -19.97 12.56 28.68
N ALA A 64 -20.74 13.48 29.27
CA ALA A 64 -20.48 13.93 30.63
C ALA A 64 -20.46 12.75 31.62
N PRO A 65 -19.61 12.79 32.67
CA PRO A 65 -18.74 13.89 33.06
C PRO A 65 -17.40 13.97 32.31
N LEU A 66 -17.01 12.89 31.62
CA LEU A 66 -15.65 12.70 31.09
C LEU A 66 -15.41 13.46 29.77
N GLY A 67 -16.36 13.41 28.83
CA GLY A 67 -16.23 14.01 27.52
C GLY A 67 -17.41 14.90 27.15
N THR A 68 -17.36 15.48 25.96
CA THR A 68 -18.50 16.21 25.40
C THR A 68 -18.64 15.93 23.91
N PHE A 69 -19.85 16.06 23.40
CA PHE A 69 -20.17 15.96 21.99
C PHE A 69 -21.19 17.06 21.67
N VAL A 70 -20.79 18.01 20.84
CA VAL A 70 -21.57 19.21 20.53
C VAL A 70 -21.93 19.28 19.05
N LEU A 71 -23.15 19.72 18.80
CA LEU A 71 -23.70 20.01 17.49
C LEU A 71 -24.00 21.51 17.40
N LEU A 72 -23.62 22.15 16.31
CA LEU A 72 -23.89 23.56 16.02
C LEU A 72 -25.00 23.66 14.98
N TYR A 73 -26.08 24.35 15.35
CA TYR A 73 -27.22 24.61 14.49
C TYR A 73 -27.29 26.08 14.07
N GLU A 74 -27.71 26.32 12.84
CA GLU A 74 -28.10 27.62 12.31
C GLU A 74 -29.51 27.49 11.74
N ASP A 75 -30.48 28.25 12.27
CA ASP A 75 -31.88 28.17 11.86
C ASP A 75 -32.43 26.72 11.80
N ASP A 76 -32.17 25.95 12.87
CA ASP A 76 -32.49 24.51 13.02
C ASP A 76 -31.81 23.56 12.01
N ARG A 77 -30.85 24.03 11.21
CA ARG A 77 -30.01 23.19 10.35
C ARG A 77 -28.68 22.89 11.01
N LEU A 78 -28.28 21.62 11.03
CA LEU A 78 -26.97 21.20 11.53
C LEU A 78 -25.87 21.68 10.57
N VAL A 79 -24.96 22.53 11.05
CA VAL A 79 -23.92 23.17 10.21
C VAL A 79 -22.49 22.81 10.62
N ALA A 80 -22.24 22.44 11.87
CA ALA A 80 -20.94 21.95 12.33
C ALA A 80 -21.07 21.10 13.60
N GLY A 81 -19.99 20.44 14.01
CA GLY A 81 -19.97 19.69 15.26
C GLY A 81 -18.58 19.20 15.63
N GLY A 82 -18.45 18.70 16.85
CA GLY A 82 -17.18 18.26 17.39
C GLY A 82 -17.33 17.59 18.75
N ALA A 83 -16.26 16.96 19.20
CA ALA A 83 -16.24 16.26 20.47
C ALA A 83 -14.87 16.37 21.14
N PHE A 84 -14.83 16.11 22.44
CA PHE A 84 -13.59 15.75 23.11
C PHE A 84 -13.79 14.55 24.03
N LYS A 85 -12.68 13.84 24.28
CA LYS A 85 -12.58 12.84 25.35
C LYS A 85 -11.39 13.18 26.26
N PRO A 86 -11.32 12.65 27.48
CA PRO A 86 -10.10 12.73 28.28
C PRO A 86 -8.90 12.10 27.55
N TYR A 87 -7.73 12.70 27.72
CA TYR A 87 -6.44 12.15 27.33
C TYR A 87 -5.63 11.78 28.57
N ASP A 88 -5.56 12.70 29.54
CA ASP A 88 -5.02 12.50 30.88
C ASP A 88 -5.79 13.38 31.89
N ASP A 89 -5.27 13.53 33.11
CA ASP A 89 -5.92 14.26 34.21
C ASP A 89 -6.11 15.77 33.93
N ASP A 90 -5.34 16.36 33.01
CA ASP A 90 -5.35 17.80 32.68
C ASP A 90 -5.60 18.07 31.18
N THR A 91 -5.50 17.04 30.35
CA THR A 91 -5.53 17.15 28.89
C THR A 91 -6.77 16.46 28.31
N ILE A 92 -7.46 17.16 27.42
CA ILE A 92 -8.49 16.57 26.54
C ILE A 92 -7.95 16.31 25.15
N GLU A 93 -8.49 15.31 24.45
CA GLU A 93 -8.23 15.08 23.04
C GLU A 93 -9.44 15.50 22.20
N LEU A 94 -9.28 16.49 21.32
CA LEU A 94 -10.32 16.86 20.34
C LEU A 94 -10.49 15.77 19.30
N LYS A 95 -11.74 15.45 19.01
CA LYS A 95 -12.15 14.42 18.06
C LYS A 95 -13.35 14.90 17.25
N ARG A 96 -13.51 14.30 16.06
CA ARG A 96 -14.71 14.45 15.23
C ARG A 96 -15.07 15.90 14.88
N ILE A 97 -14.06 16.77 14.71
CA ILE A 97 -14.31 18.13 14.23
C ILE A 97 -14.81 18.07 12.79
N TRP A 98 -16.01 18.57 12.56
CA TRP A 98 -16.71 18.48 11.27
C TRP A 98 -17.45 19.78 10.96
N THR A 99 -17.60 20.08 9.67
CA THR A 99 -18.41 21.19 9.16
C THR A 99 -19.12 20.72 7.90
N ALA A 100 -20.44 20.96 7.85
CA ALA A 100 -21.29 20.59 6.72
C ALA A 100 -20.71 21.15 5.42
N PRO A 101 -20.66 20.38 4.31
CA PRO A 101 -20.07 20.81 3.05
C PRO A 101 -20.52 22.19 2.57
N GLU A 102 -21.81 22.50 2.71
CA GLU A 102 -22.44 23.76 2.30
C GLU A 102 -22.10 24.93 3.24
N ALA A 103 -21.62 24.63 4.45
CA ALA A 103 -21.27 25.62 5.46
C ALA A 103 -19.74 25.82 5.62
N ARG A 104 -18.92 25.16 4.80
CA ARG A 104 -17.45 25.30 4.81
C ARG A 104 -17.01 26.70 4.38
N GLY A 105 -15.82 27.10 4.81
CA GLY A 105 -15.25 28.42 4.52
C GLY A 105 -15.83 29.57 5.37
N ARG A 106 -16.86 29.31 6.17
CA ARG A 106 -17.53 30.29 7.05
C ARG A 106 -16.91 30.42 8.46
N GLY A 107 -15.83 29.70 8.74
CA GLY A 107 -15.13 29.74 10.03
C GLY A 107 -15.78 28.91 11.16
N LEU A 108 -16.88 28.19 10.90
CA LEU A 108 -17.64 27.45 11.91
C LEU A 108 -16.84 26.37 12.65
N ALA A 109 -15.87 25.73 12.00
CA ALA A 109 -14.96 24.79 12.66
C ALA A 109 -14.16 25.44 13.80
N GLY A 110 -13.80 26.72 13.67
CA GLY A 110 -13.14 27.48 14.72
C GLY A 110 -14.07 27.72 15.91
N VAL A 111 -15.33 28.10 15.62
CA VAL A 111 -16.37 28.30 16.64
C VAL A 111 -16.62 27.03 17.44
N VAL A 112 -16.66 25.87 16.78
CA VAL A 112 -16.79 24.56 17.47
C VAL A 112 -15.59 24.27 18.35
N VAL A 113 -14.36 24.49 17.87
CA VAL A 113 -13.15 24.25 18.66
C VAL A 113 -13.11 25.15 19.88
N GLU A 114 -13.47 26.43 19.74
CA GLU A 114 -13.53 27.39 20.84
C GLU A 114 -14.57 27.00 21.90
N GLU A 115 -15.76 26.52 21.51
CA GLU A 115 -16.76 26.01 22.46
C GLU A 115 -16.25 24.76 23.20
N LEU A 116 -15.58 23.84 22.50
CA LEU A 116 -14.98 22.66 23.11
C LEU A 116 -13.85 23.03 24.10
N GLU A 117 -13.03 24.03 23.76
CA GLU A 117 -12.00 24.58 24.65
C GLU A 117 -12.62 25.23 25.89
N ALA A 118 -13.69 26.02 25.71
CA ALA A 118 -14.40 26.66 26.81
C ALA A 118 -15.04 25.61 27.74
N GLU A 119 -15.67 24.57 27.17
CA GLU A 119 -16.25 23.49 27.95
C GLU A 119 -15.18 22.65 28.69
N ALA A 120 -14.03 22.41 28.06
CA ALA A 120 -12.91 21.76 28.73
C ALA A 120 -12.37 22.60 29.90
N GLY A 121 -12.24 23.91 29.70
CA GLY A 121 -11.82 24.87 30.74
C GLY A 121 -12.82 24.95 31.91
N ARG A 122 -14.14 24.94 31.63
CA ARG A 122 -15.21 24.84 32.65
C ARG A 122 -15.11 23.57 33.48
N ARG A 123 -14.61 22.48 32.89
CA ARG A 123 -14.41 21.19 33.55
C ARG A 123 -13.03 21.03 34.20
N GLY A 124 -12.20 22.06 34.17
CA GLY A 124 -10.90 22.08 34.85
C GLY A 124 -9.73 21.50 34.06
N PHE A 125 -9.88 21.21 32.77
CA PHE A 125 -8.78 20.79 31.91
C PHE A 125 -7.97 22.01 31.45
N GLY A 126 -6.65 21.99 31.66
CA GLY A 126 -5.73 23.05 31.26
C GLY A 126 -5.08 22.87 29.90
N ARG A 127 -5.20 21.68 29.28
CA ARG A 127 -4.54 21.37 28.01
C ARG A 127 -5.46 20.69 27.00
N VAL A 128 -5.15 20.94 25.74
CA VAL A 128 -5.83 20.32 24.59
C VAL A 128 -4.80 19.68 23.69
N TYR A 129 -5.02 18.42 23.34
CA TYR A 129 -4.28 17.64 22.36
C TYR A 129 -5.18 17.29 21.18
N LEU A 130 -4.62 17.19 19.98
CA LEU A 130 -5.36 16.68 18.82
C LEU A 130 -4.43 16.11 17.77
N THR A 131 -4.99 15.32 16.86
CA THR A 131 -4.28 14.80 15.69
C THR A 131 -5.11 15.00 14.43
N THR A 132 -4.47 15.32 13.31
CA THR A 132 -5.08 15.35 11.98
C THR A 132 -4.24 14.58 10.97
N GLY A 133 -4.84 14.07 9.90
CA GLY A 133 -4.13 13.25 8.92
C GLY A 133 -3.32 14.07 7.89
N PRO A 134 -2.54 13.38 7.03
CA PRO A 134 -1.63 14.04 6.09
C PRO A 134 -2.35 14.78 4.95
N ARG A 135 -3.56 14.33 4.60
CA ARG A 135 -4.42 14.87 3.52
C ARG A 135 -5.46 15.90 4.00
N GLN A 136 -5.17 16.64 5.07
CA GLN A 136 -6.06 17.64 5.67
C GLN A 136 -5.35 18.99 5.88
N PRO A 137 -4.88 19.66 4.80
CA PRO A 137 -4.16 20.93 4.92
C PRO A 137 -5.01 22.06 5.52
N GLU A 138 -6.34 22.02 5.36
CA GLU A 138 -7.27 22.95 5.98
C GLU A 138 -7.35 22.82 7.50
N ALA A 139 -7.24 21.60 8.04
CA ALA A 139 -7.24 21.37 9.48
C ALA A 139 -5.93 21.87 10.10
N VAL A 140 -4.79 21.60 9.46
CA VAL A 140 -3.48 22.16 9.85
C VAL A 140 -3.52 23.69 9.89
N ARG A 141 -4.10 24.34 8.86
CA ARG A 141 -4.25 25.81 8.85
C ARG A 141 -5.19 26.32 9.95
N LEU A 142 -6.26 25.60 10.25
CA LEU A 142 -7.21 25.94 11.32
C LEU A 142 -6.51 25.92 12.68
N TYR A 143 -5.87 24.81 13.04
CA TYR A 143 -5.27 24.66 14.38
C TYR A 143 -4.09 25.61 14.60
N THR A 144 -3.23 25.79 13.60
CA THR A 144 -2.15 26.79 13.69
C THR A 144 -2.71 28.21 13.89
N ARG A 145 -3.82 28.57 13.23
CA ARG A 145 -4.47 29.88 13.41
C ARG A 145 -5.08 30.04 14.81
N LEU A 146 -5.62 28.96 15.37
CA LEU A 146 -6.18 28.93 16.72
C LEU A 146 -5.12 28.86 17.83
N GLY A 147 -3.82 28.91 17.47
CA GLY A 147 -2.71 28.96 18.41
C GLY A 147 -2.21 27.60 18.90
N TYR A 148 -2.55 26.52 18.21
CA TYR A 148 -1.99 25.20 18.53
C TYR A 148 -0.53 25.08 18.06
N THR A 149 0.29 24.48 18.90
CA THR A 149 1.69 24.18 18.61
C THR A 149 1.81 22.81 17.96
N PRO A 150 2.42 22.68 16.77
CA PRO A 150 2.66 21.39 16.14
C PRO A 150 3.73 20.58 16.90
N LEU A 151 3.45 19.31 17.16
CA LEU A 151 4.36 18.37 17.83
C LEU A 151 5.11 17.47 16.83
N TYR A 152 5.36 17.99 15.63
CA TYR A 152 6.05 17.29 14.55
C TYR A 152 6.99 18.23 13.78
N ASP A 153 7.87 17.64 12.97
CA ASP A 153 8.82 18.39 12.15
C ASP A 153 8.10 19.04 10.95
N VAL A 154 7.76 20.32 11.10
CA VAL A 154 7.05 21.12 10.09
C VAL A 154 7.86 21.34 8.80
N THR A 155 9.14 20.97 8.76
CA THR A 155 9.98 21.07 7.56
C THR A 155 9.84 19.88 6.62
N LYS A 156 9.24 18.78 7.09
CA LYS A 156 8.98 17.57 6.30
C LYS A 156 7.66 17.68 5.55
N SER A 157 7.52 16.90 4.48
CA SER A 157 6.25 16.84 3.74
C SER A 157 5.15 16.19 4.59
N SER A 158 3.89 16.56 4.36
CA SER A 158 2.76 15.99 5.09
C SER A 158 2.71 14.46 5.03
N GLU A 159 3.04 13.86 3.88
CA GLU A 159 3.07 12.40 3.72
C GLU A 159 4.21 11.73 4.50
N GLU A 160 5.36 12.40 4.65
CA GLU A 160 6.48 11.89 5.45
C GLU A 160 6.21 11.94 6.95
N VAL A 161 5.43 12.91 7.41
CA VAL A 161 5.02 13.02 8.82
C VAL A 161 3.90 12.02 9.13
N GLY A 162 2.97 11.82 8.20
CA GLY A 162 1.79 10.99 8.42
C GLY A 162 0.77 11.71 9.29
N ILE A 163 0.68 11.30 10.57
CA ILE A 163 -0.26 11.93 11.53
C ILE A 163 0.37 13.20 12.09
N HIS A 164 -0.37 14.30 12.07
CA HIS A 164 0.04 15.61 12.58
C HIS A 164 -0.52 15.87 13.99
N PRO A 165 0.27 15.66 15.07
CA PRO A 165 -0.13 15.99 16.44
C PRO A 165 0.03 17.49 16.75
N PHE A 166 -0.87 18.02 17.57
CA PHE A 166 -0.89 19.41 18.02
C PHE A 166 -1.26 19.50 19.51
N GLU A 167 -0.78 20.54 20.18
CA GLU A 167 -1.18 20.87 21.55
C GLU A 167 -1.46 22.37 21.76
N LYS A 168 -2.29 22.69 22.76
CA LYS A 168 -2.56 24.06 23.22
C LYS A 168 -2.84 24.06 24.72
N THR A 169 -2.37 25.11 25.41
CA THR A 169 -2.76 25.38 26.80
C THR A 169 -3.98 26.29 26.81
N ILE A 170 -4.99 25.96 27.60
CA ILE A 170 -6.25 26.71 27.72
C ILE A 170 -6.42 27.24 29.15
N ARG A 171 -7.24 28.28 29.32
CA ARG A 171 -7.50 28.90 30.62
C ARG A 171 -8.57 28.09 31.36
N THR A 172 -8.30 27.72 32.62
CA THR A 172 -9.28 27.08 33.50
C THR A 172 -10.01 28.12 34.35
N ASP A 173 -11.32 27.96 34.49
CA ASP A 173 -12.16 28.84 35.31
C ASP A 173 -12.12 28.37 36.77
N GLY A 174 -11.02 28.70 37.46
CA GLY A 174 -10.99 28.85 38.94
C GLY A 174 -11.26 27.62 39.82
N ALA A 175 -11.51 26.43 39.29
CA ALA A 175 -11.52 25.22 40.10
C ALA A 175 -10.08 24.84 40.44
N GLU A 176 -9.72 24.95 41.73
CA GLU A 176 -8.44 24.47 42.25
C GLU A 176 -8.25 23.01 41.82
N PRO A 177 -7.25 22.69 40.98
CA PRO A 177 -6.95 21.30 40.69
C PRO A 177 -6.53 20.70 42.02
N THR A 178 -7.31 19.72 42.49
CA THR A 178 -6.94 18.89 43.64
C THR A 178 -5.51 18.44 43.38
N ARG A 179 -4.55 19.00 44.12
CA ARG A 179 -3.10 18.80 43.90
C ARG A 179 -2.75 17.35 44.18
N ALA A 180 -3.03 16.47 43.24
CA ALA A 180 -2.55 15.11 43.21
C ALA A 180 -1.29 15.10 42.35
N SER A 181 -0.14 15.41 42.98
CA SER A 181 1.24 15.11 42.54
C SER A 181 1.53 15.19 41.02
N SER A 182 2.34 16.17 40.63
CA SER A 182 3.06 16.29 39.36
C SER A 182 3.37 14.94 38.65
N PRO A 183 2.98 14.73 37.38
CA PRO A 183 3.27 13.50 36.63
C PRO A 183 4.73 13.36 36.22
N THR A 184 5.57 14.37 36.46
CA THR A 184 7.04 14.28 36.31
C THR A 184 7.76 13.65 37.51
N ASP A 185 7.06 13.40 38.62
CA ASP A 185 7.62 12.69 39.79
C ASP A 185 6.83 11.42 40.16
N ARG A 186 5.82 11.06 39.35
CA ARG A 186 5.29 9.70 39.34
C ARG A 186 6.22 8.88 38.44
N PRO A 187 6.84 7.79 38.94
CA PRO A 187 7.52 6.89 38.02
C PRO A 187 6.50 6.51 36.96
N VAL A 188 6.79 6.80 35.68
CA VAL A 188 6.06 6.21 34.56
C VAL A 188 6.28 4.72 34.74
N ILE A 189 5.37 4.05 35.44
CA ILE A 189 5.35 2.61 35.54
C ILE A 189 4.91 2.21 34.14
N PRO A 190 5.82 1.70 33.28
CA PRO A 190 5.39 1.21 31.98
C PRO A 190 4.30 0.17 32.26
N LEU A 191 3.13 0.31 31.64
CA LEU A 191 2.17 -0.80 31.63
C LEU A 191 2.92 -1.98 31.03
N ARG A 192 3.31 -2.91 31.90
CA ARG A 192 3.94 -4.14 31.45
C ARG A 192 2.88 -4.80 30.58
N HIS A 193 3.24 -5.12 29.35
CA HIS A 193 2.41 -5.94 28.48
C HIS A 193 2.91 -7.38 28.59
N PRO A 194 2.70 -8.08 29.73
CA PRO A 194 3.23 -9.42 29.91
C PRO A 194 2.70 -10.35 28.83
N LEU A 195 1.47 -10.15 28.37
CA LEU A 195 0.86 -10.88 27.25
C LEU A 195 1.64 -10.74 25.94
N ARG A 196 2.25 -9.59 25.63
CA ARG A 196 3.09 -9.42 24.43
C ARG A 196 4.41 -10.17 24.56
N TRP A 197 5.02 -10.15 25.75
CA TRP A 197 6.24 -10.91 26.03
C TRP A 197 5.99 -12.41 26.07
N ILE A 198 4.87 -12.84 26.65
CA ILE A 198 4.42 -14.23 26.63
C ILE A 198 4.13 -14.66 25.20
N ALA A 199 3.39 -13.87 24.41
CA ALA A 199 3.13 -14.17 23.00
C ALA A 199 4.43 -14.24 22.19
N ALA A 200 5.35 -13.30 22.37
CA ALA A 200 6.66 -13.32 21.73
C ALA A 200 7.48 -14.56 22.14
N ALA A 201 7.48 -14.92 23.43
CA ALA A 201 8.16 -16.11 23.93
C ALA A 201 7.53 -17.39 23.36
N VAL A 202 6.20 -17.48 23.31
CA VAL A 202 5.48 -18.60 22.69
C VAL A 202 5.85 -18.71 21.21
N VAL A 203 5.84 -17.61 20.46
CA VAL A 203 6.25 -17.60 19.06
C VAL A 203 7.71 -18.05 18.90
N LEU A 204 8.62 -17.57 19.74
CA LEU A 204 10.02 -18.00 19.71
C LEU A 204 10.19 -19.47 20.04
N VAL A 205 9.45 -20.00 21.02
CA VAL A 205 9.45 -21.43 21.36
C VAL A 205 8.89 -22.24 20.20
N LEU A 206 7.78 -21.84 19.59
CA LEU A 206 7.20 -22.52 18.43
C LEU A 206 8.16 -22.50 17.23
N LEU A 207 8.84 -21.39 16.98
CA LEU A 207 9.88 -21.29 15.95
C LEU A 207 11.07 -22.19 16.27
N ALA A 208 11.52 -22.25 17.53
CA ALA A 208 12.59 -23.14 17.95
C ALA A 208 12.19 -24.61 17.78
N ASN A 209 10.97 -24.99 18.18
CA ASN A 209 10.43 -26.34 17.97
C ASN A 209 10.35 -26.70 16.48
N LEU A 210 9.94 -25.74 15.63
CA LEU A 210 9.92 -25.94 14.19
C LEU A 210 11.33 -26.17 13.64
N VAL A 211 12.29 -25.32 14.02
CA VAL A 211 13.70 -25.47 13.60
C VAL A 211 14.28 -26.79 14.08
N GLU A 212 14.03 -27.17 15.34
CA GLU A 212 14.45 -28.46 15.87
C GLU A 212 13.88 -29.60 15.03
N THR A 213 12.56 -29.61 14.81
CA THR A 213 11.87 -30.64 14.02
C THR A 213 12.41 -30.73 12.58
N LEU A 214 12.78 -29.59 11.97
CA LEU A 214 13.35 -29.56 10.61
C LEU A 214 14.72 -30.26 10.53
N PHE A 215 15.52 -30.25 11.59
CA PHE A 215 16.88 -30.81 11.55
C PHE A 215 17.02 -32.15 12.28
N THR A 216 16.20 -32.42 13.30
CA THR A 216 16.33 -33.63 14.13
C THR A 216 15.40 -34.76 13.73
N ASN A 217 14.30 -34.48 13.02
CA ASN A 217 13.36 -35.52 12.63
C ASN A 217 14.01 -36.49 11.62
N PRO A 218 14.13 -37.79 11.92
CA PRO A 218 14.80 -38.76 11.06
C PRO A 218 14.11 -38.93 9.70
N SER A 219 12.81 -38.63 9.60
CA SER A 219 12.04 -38.73 8.35
C SER A 219 12.50 -37.76 7.25
N TRP A 220 13.29 -36.74 7.58
CA TRP A 220 13.88 -35.86 6.55
C TRP A 220 14.96 -36.53 5.71
N GLU A 221 15.64 -37.53 6.28
CA GLU A 221 16.70 -38.30 5.62
C GLU A 221 17.69 -37.44 4.81
N TRP A 222 18.30 -36.45 5.46
CA TRP A 222 19.27 -35.50 4.88
C TRP A 222 20.35 -36.12 3.97
N PRO A 223 20.92 -37.32 4.25
CA PRO A 223 21.84 -37.97 3.32
C PRO A 223 21.22 -38.25 1.93
N ARG A 224 19.93 -38.62 1.87
CA ARG A 224 19.23 -38.82 0.60
C ARG A 224 18.91 -37.49 -0.09
N VAL A 225 18.61 -36.43 0.66
CA VAL A 225 18.50 -35.07 0.11
C VAL A 225 19.79 -34.72 -0.62
N GLY A 226 20.95 -34.90 0.01
CA GLY A 226 22.27 -34.65 -0.59
C GLY A 226 22.53 -35.48 -1.85
N LYS A 227 22.13 -36.77 -1.86
CA LYS A 227 22.23 -37.65 -3.03
C LYS A 227 21.46 -37.10 -4.24
N TRP A 228 20.23 -36.63 -4.02
CA TRP A 228 19.34 -36.20 -5.10
C TRP A 228 19.56 -34.76 -5.55
N LEU A 229 20.01 -33.88 -4.65
CA LEU A 229 20.07 -32.42 -4.83
C LEU A 229 20.72 -31.98 -6.16
N PHE A 230 21.80 -32.64 -6.58
CA PHE A 230 22.53 -32.35 -7.82
C PHE A 230 22.53 -33.51 -8.81
N SER A 231 21.57 -34.43 -8.68
CA SER A 231 21.45 -35.55 -9.62
C SER A 231 21.13 -35.05 -11.04
N PRO A 232 21.63 -35.72 -12.10
CA PRO A 232 21.37 -35.29 -13.48
C PRO A 232 19.89 -35.11 -13.80
N ALA A 233 19.02 -36.01 -13.31
CA ALA A 233 17.58 -35.91 -13.49
C ALA A 233 17.00 -34.60 -12.93
N ILE A 234 17.37 -34.23 -11.70
CA ILE A 234 16.92 -32.98 -11.06
C ILE A 234 17.42 -31.76 -11.83
N LEU A 235 18.67 -31.77 -12.30
CA LEU A 235 19.23 -30.67 -13.09
C LEU A 235 18.55 -30.53 -14.46
N THR A 236 18.16 -31.63 -15.09
CA THR A 236 17.36 -31.61 -16.34
C THR A 236 15.97 -31.02 -16.09
N GLY A 237 15.29 -31.42 -15.01
CA GLY A 237 14.00 -30.82 -14.62
C GLY A 237 14.13 -29.32 -14.33
N LEU A 238 15.20 -28.91 -13.63
CA LEU A 238 15.52 -27.51 -13.35
C LEU A 238 15.74 -26.71 -14.64
N GLN A 239 16.49 -27.26 -15.61
CA GLN A 239 16.70 -26.63 -16.91
C GLN A 239 15.37 -26.42 -17.63
N LEU A 240 14.48 -27.43 -17.65
CA LEU A 240 13.17 -27.30 -18.28
C LEU A 240 12.31 -26.23 -17.59
N THR A 241 12.29 -26.19 -16.26
CA THR A 241 11.61 -25.13 -15.48
C THR A 241 12.11 -23.74 -15.90
N LEU A 242 13.43 -23.55 -16.01
CA LEU A 242 14.03 -22.29 -16.42
C LEU A 242 13.68 -21.90 -17.86
N VAL A 243 13.77 -22.84 -18.81
CA VAL A 243 13.45 -22.61 -20.22
C VAL A 243 11.97 -22.26 -20.39
N ALA A 244 11.06 -23.04 -19.80
CA ALA A 244 9.63 -22.79 -19.89
C ALA A 244 9.27 -21.43 -19.27
N THR A 245 9.79 -21.14 -18.07
CA THR A 245 9.56 -19.85 -17.40
C THR A 245 10.09 -18.67 -18.21
N ALA A 246 11.30 -18.78 -18.76
CA ALA A 246 11.91 -17.69 -19.54
C ALA A 246 11.14 -17.42 -20.84
N LEU A 247 10.77 -18.47 -21.58
CA LEU A 247 9.99 -18.33 -22.80
C LEU A 247 8.61 -17.74 -22.50
N SER A 248 7.92 -18.26 -21.49
CA SER A 248 6.61 -17.74 -21.08
C SER A 248 6.68 -16.30 -20.58
N ALA A 249 7.74 -15.91 -19.86
CA ALA A 249 7.93 -14.52 -19.43
C ALA A 249 8.09 -13.57 -20.62
N VAL A 250 8.89 -13.92 -21.62
CA VAL A 250 9.09 -13.08 -22.81
C VAL A 250 7.80 -12.96 -23.63
N ILE A 251 7.14 -14.10 -23.90
CA ILE A 251 5.89 -14.14 -24.67
C ILE A 251 4.80 -13.37 -23.93
N SER A 252 4.69 -13.56 -22.61
CA SER A 252 3.64 -12.91 -21.82
C SER A 252 3.84 -11.42 -21.66
N PHE A 253 5.08 -10.93 -21.55
CA PHE A 253 5.34 -9.50 -21.53
C PHE A 253 4.99 -8.85 -22.87
N ALA A 254 5.46 -9.43 -23.98
CA ALA A 254 5.18 -8.93 -25.32
C ALA A 254 3.68 -8.96 -25.63
N GLY A 255 3.01 -10.08 -25.37
CA GLY A 255 1.56 -10.21 -25.52
C GLY A 255 0.80 -9.29 -24.58
N GLY A 256 1.26 -9.11 -23.35
CA GLY A 256 0.68 -8.21 -22.35
C GLY A 256 0.68 -6.76 -22.81
N ILE A 257 1.76 -6.31 -23.46
CA ILE A 257 1.83 -4.98 -24.08
C ILE A 257 0.77 -4.84 -25.19
N VAL A 258 0.67 -5.84 -26.08
CA VAL A 258 -0.32 -5.82 -27.18
C VAL A 258 -1.75 -5.76 -26.63
N VAL A 259 -2.08 -6.60 -25.66
CA VAL A 259 -3.41 -6.63 -25.02
C VAL A 259 -3.68 -5.33 -24.26
N ALA A 260 -2.70 -4.76 -23.56
CA ALA A 260 -2.84 -3.48 -22.87
C ALA A 260 -3.13 -2.32 -23.84
N ILE A 261 -2.44 -2.27 -24.98
CA ILE A 261 -2.71 -1.29 -26.04
C ILE A 261 -4.13 -1.46 -26.60
N ALA A 262 -4.55 -2.71 -26.85
CA ALA A 262 -5.91 -2.99 -27.32
C ALA A 262 -6.98 -2.51 -26.31
N ARG A 263 -6.74 -2.70 -25.00
CA ARG A 263 -7.63 -2.21 -23.92
C ARG A 263 -7.66 -0.70 -23.75
N LEU A 264 -6.58 0.00 -24.10
CA LEU A 264 -6.52 1.47 -24.07
C LEU A 264 -7.00 2.10 -25.40
N SER A 265 -7.35 1.27 -26.38
CA SER A 265 -7.81 1.74 -27.69
C SER A 265 -9.20 2.36 -27.61
N ARG A 266 -9.43 3.40 -28.42
CA ARG A 266 -10.77 4.00 -28.60
C ARG A 266 -11.71 3.12 -29.43
N ASN A 267 -11.19 2.09 -30.11
CA ASN A 267 -12.00 1.17 -30.90
C ASN A 267 -12.73 0.20 -29.94
N PRO A 268 -14.08 0.23 -29.89
CA PRO A 268 -14.85 -0.57 -28.94
C PRO A 268 -14.69 -2.07 -29.19
N VAL A 269 -14.44 -2.51 -30.42
CA VAL A 269 -14.23 -3.93 -30.75
C VAL A 269 -12.93 -4.43 -30.12
N LEU A 270 -11.82 -3.72 -30.36
CA LEU A 270 -10.51 -4.11 -29.79
C LEU A 270 -10.53 -4.05 -28.26
N SER A 271 -11.10 -2.99 -27.69
CA SER A 271 -11.20 -2.85 -26.25
C SER A 271 -12.07 -3.95 -25.62
N SER A 272 -13.20 -4.31 -26.25
CA SER A 272 -14.10 -5.35 -25.72
C SER A 272 -13.50 -6.74 -25.83
N LEU A 273 -12.85 -7.07 -26.96
CA LEU A 273 -12.16 -8.36 -27.11
C LEU A 273 -11.03 -8.52 -26.10
N ALA A 274 -10.23 -7.47 -25.91
CA ALA A 274 -9.13 -7.51 -24.96
C ALA A 274 -9.64 -7.52 -23.50
N TRP A 275 -10.75 -6.85 -23.20
CA TRP A 275 -11.42 -6.98 -21.90
C TRP A 275 -11.90 -8.41 -21.66
N GLY A 276 -12.56 -9.04 -22.65
CA GLY A 276 -13.04 -10.42 -22.55
C GLY A 276 -11.92 -11.44 -22.39
N TYR A 277 -10.82 -11.28 -23.14
CA TYR A 277 -9.61 -12.09 -22.98
C TYR A 277 -9.06 -12.01 -21.55
N VAL A 278 -8.89 -10.80 -21.02
CA VAL A 278 -8.33 -10.60 -19.67
C VAL A 278 -9.29 -11.14 -18.61
N TRP A 279 -10.59 -10.91 -18.74
CA TRP A 279 -11.60 -11.47 -17.84
C TRP A 279 -11.53 -13.00 -17.81
N LEU A 280 -11.49 -13.65 -18.98
CA LEU A 280 -11.47 -15.11 -19.08
C LEU A 280 -10.21 -15.70 -18.43
N PHE A 281 -9.02 -15.29 -18.87
CA PHE A 281 -7.77 -15.91 -18.45
C PHE A 281 -7.32 -15.54 -17.03
N ARG A 282 -7.90 -14.49 -16.44
CA ARG A 282 -7.74 -14.22 -15.00
C ARG A 282 -8.72 -14.99 -14.13
N SER A 283 -9.87 -15.38 -14.67
CA SER A 283 -10.93 -16.07 -13.92
C SER A 283 -10.79 -17.59 -13.98
N VAL A 284 -10.26 -18.12 -15.08
CA VAL A 284 -10.05 -19.56 -15.25
C VAL A 284 -8.74 -19.99 -14.58
N PRO A 285 -8.76 -21.01 -13.69
CA PRO A 285 -7.54 -21.57 -13.12
C PRO A 285 -6.56 -22.05 -14.19
N LEU A 286 -5.28 -21.67 -14.05
CA LEU A 286 -4.21 -22.02 -15.00
C LEU A 286 -4.11 -23.53 -15.26
N ILE A 287 -4.32 -24.37 -14.24
CA ILE A 287 -4.30 -25.83 -14.40
C ILE A 287 -5.37 -26.30 -15.41
N LEU A 288 -6.55 -25.69 -15.43
CA LEU A 288 -7.59 -26.03 -16.40
C LEU A 288 -7.16 -25.64 -17.81
N VAL A 289 -6.59 -24.44 -17.99
CA VAL A 289 -6.05 -23.99 -19.29
C VAL A 289 -5.02 -24.99 -19.82
N LEU A 290 -4.08 -25.41 -18.98
CA LEU A 290 -3.05 -26.39 -19.33
C LEU A 290 -3.66 -27.74 -19.73
N VAL A 291 -4.56 -28.29 -18.92
CA VAL A 291 -5.20 -29.59 -19.18
C VAL A 291 -6.06 -29.55 -20.45
N PHE A 292 -6.81 -28.47 -20.70
CA PHE A 292 -7.58 -28.29 -21.93
C PHE A 292 -6.68 -28.23 -23.16
N LEU A 293 -5.57 -27.50 -23.10
CA LEU A 293 -4.63 -27.41 -24.21
C LEU A 293 -3.94 -28.75 -24.50
N TYR A 294 -3.56 -29.49 -23.46
CA TYR A 294 -2.98 -30.82 -23.62
C TYR A 294 -3.97 -31.82 -24.24
N ASN A 295 -5.26 -31.68 -23.93
CA ASN A 295 -6.33 -32.50 -24.50
C ASN A 295 -6.95 -31.90 -25.77
N LEU A 296 -6.34 -30.90 -26.39
CA LEU A 296 -6.94 -30.21 -27.54
C LEU A 296 -7.22 -31.16 -28.71
N GLY A 297 -6.36 -32.17 -28.91
CA GLY A 297 -6.58 -33.21 -29.92
C GLY A 297 -7.80 -34.10 -29.68
N ASN A 298 -8.25 -34.25 -28.43
CA ASN A 298 -9.49 -34.96 -28.12
C ASN A 298 -10.72 -34.12 -28.44
N LEU A 299 -10.62 -32.79 -28.35
CA LEU A 299 -11.71 -31.87 -28.68
C LEU A 299 -11.79 -31.59 -30.19
N TYR A 300 -10.62 -31.46 -30.83
CA TYR A 300 -10.46 -31.22 -32.27
C TYR A 300 -9.44 -32.22 -32.81
N PRO A 301 -9.87 -33.38 -33.33
CA PRO A 301 -8.93 -34.42 -33.82
C PRO A 301 -8.00 -33.96 -34.94
N THR A 302 -8.52 -33.13 -35.84
CA THR A 302 -7.75 -32.49 -36.91
C THR A 302 -7.92 -30.97 -36.85
N ILE A 303 -6.85 -30.25 -37.19
CA ILE A 303 -6.90 -28.82 -37.47
C ILE A 303 -6.52 -28.65 -38.92
N GLY A 304 -7.34 -27.92 -39.67
CA GLY A 304 -7.08 -27.62 -41.06
C GLY A 304 -7.14 -26.14 -41.36
N ILE A 305 -6.38 -25.73 -42.36
CA ILE A 305 -6.50 -24.41 -42.99
C ILE A 305 -7.00 -24.66 -44.41
N GLY A 306 -8.08 -24.00 -44.77
CA GLY A 306 -8.70 -24.12 -46.09
C GLY A 306 -9.36 -22.82 -46.51
N VAL A 307 -9.60 -22.69 -47.80
CA VAL A 307 -10.46 -21.63 -48.33
C VAL A 307 -11.91 -22.06 -48.09
N PRO A 308 -12.81 -21.17 -47.61
CA PRO A 308 -14.22 -21.48 -47.57
C PRO A 308 -14.69 -21.95 -48.95
N PHE A 309 -15.27 -23.15 -49.03
CA PHE A 309 -15.70 -23.83 -50.27
C PHE A 309 -14.57 -24.28 -51.22
N GLY A 310 -13.32 -24.36 -50.75
CA GLY A 310 -12.16 -24.83 -51.52
C GLY A 310 -11.43 -26.01 -50.88
N PRO A 311 -10.23 -26.36 -51.38
CA PRO A 311 -9.41 -27.40 -50.78
C PRO A 311 -8.98 -27.00 -49.37
N HIS A 312 -9.02 -27.98 -48.46
CA HIS A 312 -8.55 -27.87 -47.09
C HIS A 312 -7.40 -28.84 -46.88
N VAL A 313 -6.38 -28.39 -46.17
CA VAL A 313 -5.29 -29.26 -45.70
C VAL A 313 -5.49 -29.43 -44.21
N GLU A 314 -5.68 -30.68 -43.79
CA GLU A 314 -5.83 -31.05 -42.39
C GLU A 314 -4.58 -31.77 -41.88
N VAL A 315 -4.22 -31.46 -40.64
CA VAL A 315 -3.18 -32.16 -39.90
C VAL A 315 -3.77 -32.63 -38.56
N PRO A 316 -3.38 -33.83 -38.08
CA PRO A 316 -3.78 -34.27 -36.74
C PRO A 316 -3.31 -33.26 -35.70
N THR A 317 -4.21 -32.80 -34.85
CA THR A 317 -3.94 -31.74 -33.85
C THR A 317 -2.83 -32.14 -32.89
N ALA A 318 -2.74 -33.43 -32.55
CA ALA A 318 -1.70 -34.00 -31.71
C ALA A 318 -0.27 -33.80 -32.29
N ASN A 319 -0.15 -33.58 -33.60
CA ASN A 319 1.13 -33.39 -34.27
C ASN A 319 1.49 -31.90 -34.46
N VAL A 320 0.61 -30.97 -34.07
CA VAL A 320 0.79 -29.54 -34.34
C VAL A 320 1.75 -28.88 -33.36
N LEU A 321 1.75 -29.29 -32.09
CA LEU A 321 2.58 -28.71 -31.04
C LEU A 321 3.23 -29.80 -30.19
N GLY A 322 4.53 -29.68 -29.91
CA GLY A 322 5.20 -30.51 -28.91
C GLY A 322 4.85 -30.10 -27.48
N ASP A 323 5.12 -30.97 -26.51
CA ASP A 323 4.73 -30.78 -25.10
C ASP A 323 5.21 -29.45 -24.53
N LEU A 324 6.49 -29.08 -24.77
CA LEU A 324 7.04 -27.79 -24.33
C LEU A 324 6.25 -26.60 -24.90
N ALA A 325 5.84 -26.66 -26.16
CA ALA A 325 5.06 -25.60 -26.77
C ALA A 325 3.67 -25.49 -26.14
N ILE A 326 3.01 -26.61 -25.86
CA ILE A 326 1.72 -26.66 -25.15
C ILE A 326 1.86 -26.01 -23.76
N GLY A 327 2.87 -26.43 -23.00
CA GLY A 327 3.15 -25.88 -21.67
C GLY A 327 3.43 -24.37 -21.69
N VAL A 328 4.33 -23.93 -22.59
CA VAL A 328 4.68 -22.51 -22.74
C VAL A 328 3.47 -21.67 -23.17
N ILE A 329 2.64 -22.17 -24.10
CA ILE A 329 1.42 -21.48 -24.54
C ILE A 329 0.42 -21.38 -23.39
N GLY A 330 0.16 -22.47 -22.65
CA GLY A 330 -0.78 -22.46 -21.54
C GLY A 330 -0.38 -21.53 -20.41
N LEU A 331 0.91 -21.54 -20.02
CA LEU A 331 1.48 -20.57 -19.08
C LEU A 331 1.34 -19.14 -19.61
N SER A 332 1.70 -18.91 -20.88
CA SER A 332 1.68 -17.58 -21.49
C SER A 332 0.28 -17.00 -21.59
N LEU A 333 -0.73 -17.78 -21.97
CA LEU A 333 -2.11 -17.28 -22.12
C LEU A 333 -2.65 -16.69 -20.81
N SER A 334 -2.40 -17.36 -19.68
CA SER A 334 -2.80 -16.83 -18.39
C SER A 334 -1.94 -15.62 -18.00
N GLU A 335 -0.63 -15.71 -18.20
CA GLU A 335 0.32 -14.66 -17.79
C GLU A 335 0.19 -13.37 -18.62
N ILE A 336 -0.16 -13.44 -19.91
CA ILE A 336 -0.45 -12.26 -20.75
C ILE A 336 -1.55 -11.40 -20.11
N ALA A 337 -2.57 -12.02 -19.54
CA ALA A 337 -3.67 -11.30 -18.91
C ALA A 337 -3.19 -10.52 -17.67
N TYR A 338 -2.31 -11.11 -16.85
CA TYR A 338 -1.67 -10.42 -15.71
C TYR A 338 -0.71 -9.33 -16.16
N ALA A 339 0.17 -9.61 -17.12
CA ALA A 339 1.10 -8.65 -17.69
C ALA A 339 0.38 -7.45 -18.33
N SER A 340 -0.75 -7.66 -19.00
CA SER A 340 -1.54 -6.59 -19.62
C SER A 340 -2.12 -5.62 -18.59
N GLU A 341 -2.54 -6.10 -17.42
CA GLU A 341 -3.01 -5.24 -16.33
C GLU A 341 -1.88 -4.40 -15.75
N ILE A 342 -0.69 -5.00 -15.59
CA ILE A 342 0.50 -4.29 -15.11
C ILE A 342 0.88 -3.16 -16.07
N VAL A 343 0.97 -3.47 -17.37
CA VAL A 343 1.29 -2.47 -18.40
C VAL A 343 0.24 -1.36 -18.43
N ARG A 344 -1.06 -1.72 -18.43
CA ARG A 344 -2.16 -0.76 -18.43
C ARG A 344 -2.13 0.14 -17.19
N ALA A 345 -2.00 -0.46 -16.00
CA ALA A 345 -1.94 0.29 -14.74
C ALA A 345 -0.72 1.22 -14.70
N GLY A 346 0.44 0.76 -15.19
CA GLY A 346 1.63 1.59 -15.26
C GLY A 346 1.50 2.79 -16.20
N VAL A 347 0.83 2.63 -17.35
CA VAL A 347 0.52 3.75 -18.27
C VAL A 347 -0.47 4.73 -17.63
N LEU A 348 -1.51 4.24 -16.96
CA LEU A 348 -2.53 5.07 -16.31
C LEU A 348 -2.04 5.78 -15.04
N ALA A 349 -0.97 5.28 -14.42
CA ALA A 349 -0.37 5.89 -13.23
C ALA A 349 0.41 7.19 -13.54
N VAL A 350 0.66 7.51 -14.81
CA VAL A 350 1.33 8.75 -15.21
C VAL A 350 0.35 9.93 -15.09
N ASP A 351 0.77 10.99 -14.41
CA ASP A 351 -0.04 12.18 -14.13
C ASP A 351 -0.63 12.81 -15.40
N HIS A 352 -1.91 13.19 -15.35
CA HIS A 352 -2.62 13.73 -16.51
C HIS A 352 -2.08 15.09 -16.95
N GLY A 353 -1.54 15.89 -16.04
CA GLY A 353 -0.91 17.18 -16.33
C GLY A 353 0.29 17.05 -17.27
N GLN A 354 0.99 15.92 -17.27
CA GLN A 354 2.06 15.64 -18.26
C GLN A 354 1.50 15.54 -19.68
N HIS A 355 0.30 14.97 -19.84
CA HIS A 355 -0.37 14.88 -21.14
C HIS A 355 -0.88 16.25 -21.61
N GLU A 356 -1.44 17.05 -20.70
CA GLU A 356 -1.93 18.40 -20.99
C GLU A 356 -0.78 19.34 -21.35
N ALA A 357 0.32 19.33 -20.59
CA ALA A 357 1.51 20.12 -20.90
C ALA A 357 2.13 19.75 -22.25
N ALA A 358 2.21 18.46 -22.57
CA ALA A 358 2.73 18.00 -23.85
C ALA A 358 1.83 18.38 -25.03
N GLN A 359 0.51 18.41 -24.83
CA GLN A 359 -0.46 18.88 -25.82
C GLN A 359 -0.37 20.41 -26.01
N ALA A 360 -0.18 21.18 -24.94
CA ALA A 360 0.03 22.63 -25.02
C ALA A 360 1.29 23.01 -25.82
N LEU A 361 2.33 22.16 -25.77
CA LEU A 361 3.55 22.29 -26.57
C LEU A 361 3.41 21.77 -28.02
N GLY A 362 2.21 21.31 -28.43
CA GLY A 362 1.96 20.79 -29.78
C GLY A 362 2.69 19.48 -30.10
N LEU A 363 3.15 18.73 -29.09
CA LEU A 363 3.87 17.48 -29.35
C LEU A 363 2.91 16.42 -29.91
N PRO A 364 3.29 15.68 -30.97
CA PRO A 364 2.43 14.64 -31.53
C PRO A 364 2.29 13.45 -30.56
N ARG A 365 1.12 12.78 -30.55
CA ARG A 365 0.79 11.71 -29.58
C ARG A 365 1.83 10.59 -29.45
N HIS A 366 2.44 10.18 -30.57
CA HIS A 366 3.51 9.16 -30.54
C HIS A 366 4.73 9.64 -29.75
N ARG A 367 5.08 10.93 -29.85
CA ARG A 367 6.21 11.53 -29.14
C ARG A 367 5.88 11.77 -27.68
N GLN A 368 4.64 12.17 -27.38
CA GLN A 368 4.15 12.24 -25.99
C GLN A 368 4.28 10.85 -25.33
N PHE A 369 3.81 9.80 -26.00
CA PHE A 369 3.89 8.45 -25.45
C PHE A 369 5.35 7.98 -25.29
N LEU A 370 6.15 7.98 -26.36
CA LEU A 370 7.50 7.40 -26.34
C LEU A 370 8.51 8.17 -25.47
N ARG A 371 8.39 9.50 -25.36
CA ARG A 371 9.36 10.33 -24.64
C ARG A 371 8.91 10.77 -23.25
N ILE A 372 7.62 10.76 -22.95
CA ILE A 372 7.10 11.26 -21.67
C ILE A 372 6.45 10.12 -20.89
N VAL A 373 5.45 9.46 -21.46
CA VAL A 373 4.62 8.47 -20.75
C VAL A 373 5.37 7.16 -20.54
N LEU A 374 5.90 6.57 -21.62
CA LEU A 374 6.54 5.25 -21.59
C LEU A 374 7.73 5.21 -20.63
N PRO A 375 8.68 6.16 -20.63
CA PRO A 375 9.79 6.13 -19.66
C PRO A 375 9.34 6.22 -18.20
N GLN A 376 8.22 6.92 -17.93
CA GLN A 376 7.65 7.04 -16.59
C GLN A 376 6.92 5.76 -16.18
N ALA A 377 6.04 5.25 -17.06
CA ALA A 377 5.30 4.02 -16.87
C ALA A 377 6.23 2.81 -16.66
N MET A 378 7.36 2.74 -17.38
CA MET A 378 8.33 1.65 -17.22
C MET A 378 8.89 1.55 -15.80
N ARG A 379 8.91 2.64 -15.02
CA ARG A 379 9.38 2.62 -13.63
C ARG A 379 8.47 1.82 -12.70
N SER A 380 7.17 1.74 -12.99
CA SER A 380 6.22 0.93 -12.22
C SER A 380 5.97 -0.44 -12.88
N ILE A 381 5.98 -0.50 -14.22
CA ILE A 381 5.74 -1.75 -14.98
C ILE A 381 6.83 -2.78 -14.72
N VAL A 382 8.11 -2.39 -14.83
CA VAL A 382 9.22 -3.36 -14.79
C VAL A 382 9.32 -4.05 -13.43
N PRO A 383 9.32 -3.36 -12.28
CA PRO A 383 9.34 -4.02 -10.97
C PRO A 383 8.16 -4.97 -10.76
N ALA A 384 6.94 -4.53 -11.12
CA ALA A 384 5.74 -5.34 -10.98
C ALA A 384 5.81 -6.60 -11.86
N PHE A 385 6.36 -6.50 -13.07
CA PHE A 385 6.53 -7.64 -13.96
C PHE A 385 7.59 -8.63 -13.46
N VAL A 386 8.72 -8.16 -12.90
CA VAL A 386 9.71 -9.07 -12.30
C VAL A 386 9.11 -9.84 -11.12
N ASN A 387 8.25 -9.20 -10.31
CA ASN A 387 7.51 -9.90 -9.27
C ASN A 387 6.57 -10.98 -9.83
N GLN A 388 5.94 -10.76 -11.00
CA GLN A 388 5.14 -11.80 -11.65
C GLN A 388 5.98 -12.99 -12.13
N ILE A 389 7.22 -12.79 -12.56
CA ILE A 389 8.12 -13.89 -12.94
C ILE A 389 8.33 -14.86 -11.77
N VAL A 390 8.34 -14.38 -10.52
CA VAL A 390 8.39 -15.25 -9.32
C VAL A 390 7.15 -16.13 -9.21
N GLY A 391 5.97 -15.57 -9.51
CA GLY A 391 4.71 -16.31 -9.59
C GLY A 391 4.72 -17.35 -10.70
N LEU A 392 5.14 -16.94 -11.91
CA LEU A 392 5.26 -17.80 -13.09
C LEU A 392 6.20 -18.98 -12.86
N LEU A 393 7.35 -18.76 -12.22
CA LEU A 393 8.31 -19.80 -11.87
C LEU A 393 7.68 -20.88 -10.98
N LYS A 394 6.85 -20.48 -10.00
CA LYS A 394 6.13 -21.44 -9.15
C LYS A 394 5.01 -22.13 -9.93
N ALA A 395 4.31 -21.38 -10.77
CA ALA A 395 3.24 -21.90 -11.62
C ALA A 395 3.74 -22.93 -12.65
N SER A 396 5.03 -22.92 -13.01
CA SER A 396 5.62 -23.95 -13.88
C SER A 396 5.44 -25.36 -13.32
N SER A 397 5.35 -25.54 -12.00
CA SER A 397 5.11 -26.85 -11.38
C SER A 397 3.82 -27.51 -11.85
N LEU A 398 2.85 -26.73 -12.33
CA LEU A 398 1.61 -27.24 -12.91
C LEU A 398 1.83 -27.91 -14.28
N LEU A 399 2.99 -27.71 -14.91
CA LEU A 399 3.35 -28.39 -16.17
C LEU A 399 3.41 -29.91 -16.02
N PHE A 400 3.60 -30.43 -14.81
CA PHE A 400 3.49 -31.86 -14.52
C PHE A 400 2.19 -32.48 -15.04
N TYR A 401 1.05 -31.74 -14.98
CA TYR A 401 -0.25 -32.23 -15.43
C TYR A 401 -0.39 -32.35 -16.96
N VAL A 402 0.54 -31.77 -17.71
CA VAL A 402 0.61 -31.89 -19.18
C VAL A 402 1.83 -32.72 -19.60
N SER A 403 2.24 -33.65 -18.74
CA SER A 403 3.33 -34.61 -18.95
C SER A 403 4.70 -33.99 -19.18
N LEU A 404 4.88 -32.71 -18.85
CA LEU A 404 6.19 -32.05 -18.85
C LEU A 404 6.88 -32.29 -17.50
N LEU A 405 8.01 -33.00 -17.55
CA LEU A 405 8.83 -33.29 -16.36
C LEU A 405 9.74 -32.09 -16.04
N ASP A 406 9.14 -31.00 -15.59
CA ASP A 406 9.87 -29.88 -14.98
C ASP A 406 10.45 -30.30 -13.61
N LEU A 407 11.05 -29.40 -12.84
CA LEU A 407 11.62 -29.75 -11.53
C LEU A 407 10.65 -30.53 -10.63
N PHE A 408 9.39 -30.08 -10.53
CA PHE A 408 8.38 -30.79 -9.76
C PHE A 408 8.00 -32.12 -10.42
N GLY A 409 7.84 -32.14 -11.74
CA GLY A 409 7.53 -33.37 -12.48
C GLY A 409 8.60 -34.46 -12.35
N VAL A 410 9.90 -34.10 -12.36
CA VAL A 410 10.99 -35.04 -12.10
C VAL A 410 10.91 -35.59 -10.68
N VAL A 411 10.66 -34.73 -9.69
CA VAL A 411 10.51 -35.18 -8.29
C VAL A 411 9.36 -36.16 -8.14
N GLN A 412 8.21 -35.90 -8.76
CA GLN A 412 7.07 -36.81 -8.74
C GLN A 412 7.38 -38.13 -9.45
N ASN A 413 8.05 -38.08 -10.60
CA ASN A 413 8.44 -39.29 -11.35
C ASN A 413 9.45 -40.16 -10.56
N LEU A 414 10.45 -39.54 -9.95
CA LEU A 414 11.41 -40.23 -9.08
C LEU A 414 10.73 -40.78 -7.83
N SER A 415 9.78 -40.06 -7.23
CA SER A 415 9.04 -40.54 -6.06
C SER A 415 8.17 -41.75 -6.37
N SER A 416 7.63 -41.85 -7.58
CA SER A 416 6.93 -43.07 -8.03
C SER A 416 7.87 -44.27 -8.19
N THR A 417 9.13 -44.02 -8.56
CA THR A 417 10.16 -45.07 -8.72
C THR A 417 10.82 -45.45 -7.39
N TYR A 418 11.01 -44.47 -6.50
CA TYR A 418 11.62 -44.60 -5.18
C TYR A 418 10.66 -44.05 -4.10
N PRO A 419 9.58 -44.78 -3.74
CA PRO A 419 8.55 -44.26 -2.83
C PRO A 419 9.05 -43.90 -1.44
N THR A 420 10.14 -44.53 -0.98
CA THR A 420 10.77 -44.22 0.31
C THR A 420 11.53 -42.89 0.31
N ASP A 421 11.82 -42.32 -0.87
CA ASP A 421 12.57 -41.07 -1.04
C ASP A 421 11.65 -39.84 -1.23
N ILE A 422 10.32 -39.99 -1.12
CA ILE A 422 9.37 -38.91 -1.40
C ILE A 422 9.63 -37.64 -0.57
N ILE A 423 9.86 -37.77 0.74
CA ILE A 423 10.14 -36.63 1.62
C ILE A 423 11.47 -35.96 1.22
N PRO A 424 12.60 -36.68 1.08
CA PRO A 424 13.85 -36.11 0.56
C PRO A 424 13.71 -35.41 -0.79
N LEU A 425 12.99 -35.99 -1.75
CA LEU A 425 12.81 -35.42 -3.09
C LEU A 425 11.97 -34.13 -3.05
N LEU A 426 10.92 -34.08 -2.21
CA LEU A 426 10.15 -32.85 -1.98
C LEU A 426 10.99 -31.75 -1.32
N VAL A 427 11.90 -32.12 -0.40
CA VAL A 427 12.88 -31.16 0.16
C VAL A 427 13.80 -30.65 -0.94
N VAL A 428 14.31 -31.51 -1.83
CA VAL A 428 15.14 -31.09 -2.97
C VAL A 428 14.41 -30.09 -3.88
N ALA A 429 13.15 -30.37 -4.26
CA ALA A 429 12.35 -29.41 -5.02
C ALA A 429 12.19 -28.08 -4.26
N THR A 430 11.89 -28.15 -2.96
CA THR A 430 11.71 -26.96 -2.11
C THR A 430 12.98 -26.10 -2.07
N LEU A 431 14.15 -26.73 -1.87
CA LEU A 431 15.45 -26.05 -1.85
C LEU A 431 15.75 -25.37 -3.18
N TRP A 432 15.48 -26.04 -4.31
CA TRP A 432 15.70 -25.45 -5.62
C TRP A 432 14.71 -24.33 -5.96
N TYR A 433 13.42 -24.48 -5.68
CA TYR A 433 12.47 -23.38 -5.86
C TYR A 433 12.82 -22.19 -4.96
N LEU A 434 13.28 -22.42 -3.72
CA LEU A 434 13.76 -21.35 -2.84
C LEU A 434 15.02 -20.67 -3.42
N ALA A 435 15.97 -21.43 -3.93
CA ALA A 435 17.17 -20.89 -4.56
C ALA A 435 16.84 -20.04 -5.81
N LEU A 436 15.97 -20.56 -6.69
CA LEU A 436 15.56 -19.86 -7.91
C LEU A 436 14.75 -18.59 -7.61
N THR A 437 13.75 -18.67 -6.71
CA THR A 437 12.96 -17.50 -6.31
C THR A 437 13.83 -16.45 -5.60
N SER A 438 14.82 -16.88 -4.81
CA SER A 438 15.81 -15.97 -4.21
C SER A 438 16.67 -15.29 -5.28
N ALA A 439 17.13 -16.02 -6.29
CA ALA A 439 17.90 -15.46 -7.40
C ALA A 439 17.08 -14.40 -8.18
N VAL A 440 15.82 -14.69 -8.50
CA VAL A 440 14.91 -13.72 -9.14
C VAL A 440 14.67 -12.51 -8.23
N SER A 441 14.49 -12.73 -6.91
CA SER A 441 14.31 -11.64 -5.95
C SER A 441 15.53 -10.71 -5.85
N VAL A 442 16.75 -11.26 -5.99
CA VAL A 442 17.97 -10.46 -6.10
C VAL A 442 17.95 -9.61 -7.36
N VAL A 443 17.54 -10.17 -8.50
CA VAL A 443 17.36 -9.40 -9.75
C VAL A 443 16.32 -8.30 -9.56
N GLN A 444 15.16 -8.62 -8.98
CA GLN A 444 14.09 -7.67 -8.66
C GLN A 444 14.61 -6.49 -7.83
N TYR A 445 15.35 -6.76 -6.77
CA TYR A 445 15.94 -5.72 -5.91
C TYR A 445 16.83 -4.76 -6.70
N HIS A 446 17.66 -5.27 -7.61
CA HIS A 446 18.55 -4.42 -8.43
C HIS A 446 17.75 -3.63 -9.48
N VAL A 447 16.74 -4.25 -10.09
CA VAL A 447 15.84 -3.62 -11.06
C VAL A 447 15.05 -2.48 -10.41
N GLU A 448 14.44 -2.70 -9.24
CA GLU A 448 13.74 -1.67 -8.45
C GLU A 448 14.65 -0.50 -8.06
N ARG A 449 15.89 -0.80 -7.66
CA ARG A 449 16.87 0.23 -7.33
C ARG A 449 17.31 1.02 -8.56
N TRP A 450 17.34 0.41 -9.73
CA TRP A 450 17.66 1.10 -10.98
C TRP A 450 16.49 1.97 -11.44
N THR A 451 15.25 1.49 -11.38
CA THR A 451 14.05 2.26 -11.79
C THR A 451 13.75 3.44 -10.86
N SER A 452 14.10 3.34 -9.56
CA SER A 452 13.93 4.42 -8.57
C SER A 452 14.98 5.55 -8.67
N ARG A 453 16.00 5.43 -9.53
CA ARG A 453 16.97 6.51 -9.76
C ARG A 453 16.26 7.70 -10.42
N GLY A 454 16.10 8.78 -9.67
CA GLY A 454 15.53 10.05 -10.15
C GLY A 454 14.25 10.53 -9.45
N SER A 455 13.58 9.69 -8.64
CA SER A 455 12.40 10.11 -7.85
C SER A 455 12.69 10.37 -6.38
N VAL A 456 13.73 9.73 -5.82
CA VAL A 456 14.09 9.84 -4.39
C VAL A 456 15.51 10.39 -4.25
N ARG A 457 15.66 11.45 -3.44
CA ARG A 457 16.96 12.13 -3.20
C ARG A 457 17.95 11.24 -2.43
N THR A 458 17.48 10.20 -1.75
CA THR A 458 18.29 9.16 -1.11
C THR A 458 17.70 7.77 -1.37
N LEU A 459 18.52 6.82 -1.85
CA LEU A 459 18.08 5.44 -2.07
C LEU A 459 18.00 4.70 -0.72
N PRO A 460 17.00 3.83 -0.49
CA PRO A 460 16.94 3.02 0.71
C PRO A 460 18.19 2.14 0.88
N PRO A 461 18.63 1.91 2.14
CA PRO A 461 19.85 1.15 2.42
C PRO A 461 19.69 -0.31 1.99
N THR A 462 20.75 -0.88 1.41
CA THR A 462 20.80 -2.28 0.98
C THR A 462 20.61 -3.22 2.18
N PRO A 463 20.17 -4.48 1.99
CA PRO A 463 20.09 -5.46 3.08
C PRO A 463 21.40 -5.58 3.86
N LEU A 464 22.54 -5.63 3.16
CA LEU A 464 23.87 -5.62 3.79
C LEU A 464 24.18 -4.32 4.54
N GLN A 465 23.73 -3.16 4.05
CA GLN A 465 23.87 -1.88 4.76
C GLN A 465 23.00 -1.85 6.02
N ARG A 466 21.77 -2.40 5.98
CA ARG A 466 20.91 -2.53 7.17
C ARG A 466 21.52 -3.46 8.21
N VAL A 467 22.02 -4.63 7.79
CA VAL A 467 22.71 -5.57 8.69
C VAL A 467 23.96 -4.95 9.27
N ARG A 468 24.79 -4.28 8.47
CA ARG A 468 25.98 -3.56 8.97
C ARG A 468 25.61 -2.41 9.89
N ALA A 469 24.53 -1.67 9.62
CA ALA A 469 24.05 -0.59 10.49
C ALA A 469 23.50 -1.13 11.81
N ALA A 470 22.73 -2.23 11.78
CA ALA A 470 22.24 -2.92 12.96
C ALA A 470 23.40 -3.48 13.80
N TRP A 471 24.37 -4.14 13.17
CA TRP A 471 25.59 -4.62 13.82
C TRP A 471 26.42 -3.48 14.42
N ARG A 472 26.56 -2.35 13.73
CA ARG A 472 27.22 -1.16 14.27
C ARG A 472 26.47 -0.60 15.48
N ARG A 473 25.14 -0.51 15.43
CA ARG A 473 24.31 -0.07 16.58
C ARG A 473 24.44 -0.99 17.79
N ILE A 474 24.53 -2.31 17.57
CA ILE A 474 24.74 -3.29 18.64
C ILE A 474 26.17 -3.15 19.21
N ARG A 475 27.16 -2.94 18.35
CA ARG A 475 28.58 -2.85 18.76
C ARG A 475 28.94 -1.53 19.44
N THR A 476 28.26 -0.43 19.14
CA THR A 476 28.52 0.87 19.78
C THR A 476 27.82 1.05 21.13
N GLY A 477 27.06 0.04 21.61
CA GLY A 477 26.15 0.20 22.72
C GLY A 477 24.97 1.09 22.30
N GLY A 478 23.74 0.66 22.58
CA GLY A 478 22.55 1.41 22.23
C GLY A 478 22.41 2.71 23.03
N SER A 479 23.16 3.75 22.68
CA SER A 479 22.83 5.13 23.00
C SER A 479 22.18 5.75 21.77
N ALA A 480 20.88 6.01 21.85
CA ALA A 480 20.23 6.95 20.95
C ALA A 480 21.06 8.26 20.95
N PRO A 481 21.20 8.95 19.80
CA PRO A 481 21.89 10.23 19.80
C PRO A 481 21.13 11.16 20.73
N VAL A 482 21.73 11.49 21.88
CA VAL A 482 21.36 12.68 22.65
C VAL A 482 21.50 13.83 21.67
N ARG A 483 20.38 14.44 21.27
CA ARG A 483 20.42 15.70 20.54
C ARG A 483 21.09 16.71 21.47
N SER A 484 22.38 16.96 21.27
CA SER A 484 23.04 18.11 21.86
C SER A 484 22.27 19.34 21.36
N SER A 485 21.68 20.08 22.29
CA SER A 485 21.26 21.45 22.06
C SER A 485 22.42 22.21 21.41
N ALA A 486 22.28 22.53 20.13
CA ALA A 486 23.24 23.41 19.46
C ALA A 486 23.21 24.78 20.16
N PRO A 487 24.37 25.39 20.46
CA PRO A 487 24.39 26.71 21.06
C PRO A 487 23.94 27.76 20.03
N ALA A 488 23.35 28.83 20.57
CA ALA A 488 22.79 29.96 19.85
C ALA A 488 23.70 30.48 18.72
N GLY A 489 23.06 30.85 17.61
CA GLY A 489 23.68 31.28 16.37
C GLY A 489 24.68 32.42 16.56
N ARG A 490 25.81 32.30 15.86
CA ARG A 490 26.69 33.42 15.56
C ARG A 490 26.35 33.89 14.14
N LEU A 491 25.82 35.11 14.06
CA LEU A 491 25.57 35.84 12.82
C LEU A 491 26.81 35.83 11.94
N VAL A 492 26.68 35.32 10.71
CA VAL A 492 27.61 35.64 9.62
C VAL A 492 26.98 36.80 8.86
N THR A 493 27.58 37.98 9.06
CA THR A 493 27.33 39.18 8.28
C THR A 493 27.67 38.91 6.82
N SER A 494 26.73 39.21 5.93
CA SER A 494 26.98 39.35 4.51
C SER A 494 27.99 40.47 4.30
N ASP A 495 29.10 40.19 3.65
CA ASP A 495 29.85 41.22 2.93
C ASP A 495 29.84 40.91 1.45
N ASN A 496 29.38 41.91 0.73
CA ASN A 496 29.24 42.00 -0.70
C ASN A 496 30.59 42.42 -1.30
N ASN A 497 30.75 42.13 -2.59
CA ASN A 497 31.69 42.80 -3.52
C ASN A 497 33.16 42.34 -3.49
N ASP A 498 33.61 41.63 -4.53
CA ASP A 498 34.33 42.27 -5.63
C ASP A 498 34.66 41.27 -6.76
N GLY A 499 34.51 41.74 -7.99
CA GLY A 499 34.67 40.94 -9.19
C GLY A 499 36.12 40.67 -9.60
N ARG A 500 36.29 39.71 -10.51
CA ARG A 500 37.26 39.83 -11.61
C ARG A 500 37.00 38.79 -12.71
N VAL A 501 37.10 39.34 -13.92
CA VAL A 501 37.11 38.73 -15.24
C VAL A 501 38.45 38.01 -15.46
N ILE A 502 38.50 37.17 -16.51
CA ILE A 502 39.68 36.59 -17.21
C ILE A 502 40.20 35.33 -16.49
N SER A 503 40.27 34.14 -17.10
CA SER A 503 40.54 33.70 -18.49
C SER A 503 39.84 32.39 -18.83
#